data_AF-A0A356SFZ1-F1
#
_entry.id   AF-A0A356SFZ1-F1
#
_cell.length_a   1.000
_cell.length_b   1.000
_cell.length_c   1.000
_cell.angle_alpha   90.00
_cell.angle_beta   90.00
_cell.angle_gamma   90.00
#
_symmetry.space_group_name_H-M   'P 1'
#
loop_
_entity.id
_entity.type
_entity.pdbx_description
1 polymer ?
#
loop_
_entity_poly.entity_id
_entity_poly.type
_entity_poly.pdbx_seq_one_letter_code
_entity_poly.pdbx_strand_id
1 'polypeptide(L)' 'MSERTLNLIKDNDIRWVDLRFTDTRGKEQHVSIPASYVDADFFEDGKMFDGSSIAGWKGINES' A
#
# COMPACT_ATOMS: atom_id res chain seq x y z
N MET A 1 6.58 13.19 7.67
CA MET A 1 6.67 11.71 7.66
C MET A 1 7.08 11.19 6.29
N SER A 2 6.41 11.64 5.21
CA SER A 2 6.73 11.30 3.81
C SER A 2 8.18 11.58 3.41
N GLU A 3 8.72 12.75 3.73
CA GLU A 3 10.07 13.17 3.32
C GLU A 3 11.20 12.21 3.76
N ARG A 4 11.13 11.71 5.00
CA ARG A 4 12.11 10.71 5.50
C ARG A 4 12.04 9.40 4.72
N THR A 5 10.84 8.93 4.40
CA THR A 5 10.62 7.68 3.66
C THR A 5 11.08 7.82 2.20
N LEU A 6 10.78 8.95 1.57
CA LEU A 6 11.22 9.23 0.19
C LEU A 6 12.75 9.29 0.08
N ASN A 7 13.42 9.91 1.06
CA ASN A 7 14.87 9.91 1.13
C ASN A 7 15.43 8.49 1.31
N LEU A 8 14.84 7.68 2.21
CA LEU A 8 15.25 6.28 2.39
C LEU A 8 15.14 5.45 1.11
N ILE A 9 14.04 5.62 0.36
CA ILE A 9 13.84 4.95 -0.94
C ILE A 9 14.96 5.31 -1.92
N LYS A 10 15.28 6.61 -2.00
CA LYS A 10 16.28 7.14 -2.92
C LYS A 10 17.70 6.73 -2.54
N ASP A 11 18.05 6.84 -1.26
CA ASP A 11 19.39 6.59 -0.73
C ASP A 11 19.79 5.11 -0.82
N ASN A 12 18.81 4.20 -0.82
CA ASN A 12 19.03 2.76 -0.85
C ASN A 12 18.68 2.09 -2.19
N ASP A 13 18.41 2.87 -3.25
CA ASP A 13 17.95 2.37 -4.56
C ASP A 13 16.81 1.34 -4.43
N ILE A 14 15.84 1.64 -3.56
CA ILE A 14 14.72 0.73 -3.29
C ILE A 14 13.85 0.61 -4.53
N ARG A 15 13.62 -0.62 -4.98
CA ARG A 15 12.82 -0.90 -6.19
C ARG A 15 11.36 -1.19 -5.92
N TRP A 16 11.07 -1.65 -4.70
CA TRP A 16 9.74 -2.13 -4.31
C TRP A 16 9.37 -1.60 -2.93
N VAL A 17 8.12 -1.20 -2.79
CA VAL A 17 7.51 -0.82 -1.52
C VAL A 17 6.40 -1.81 -1.22
N ASP A 18 6.43 -2.38 -0.02
CA ASP A 18 5.46 -3.35 0.46
C ASP A 18 4.47 -2.66 1.41
N LEU A 19 3.23 -2.48 0.94
CA LEU A 19 2.16 -1.87 1.73
C LEU A 19 1.51 -2.96 2.57
N ARG A 20 1.54 -2.82 3.90
CA ARG A 20 0.97 -3.80 4.82
C ARG A 20 -0.24 -3.25 5.56
N PHE A 21 -1.25 -4.09 5.71
CA PHE A 21 -2.46 -3.77 6.45
C PHE A 21 -3.04 -5.03 7.08
N THR A 22 -3.99 -4.85 7.98
CA THR A 22 -4.62 -5.96 8.70
C THR A 22 -6.10 -5.98 8.37
N ASP A 23 -6.63 -7.15 7.99
CA ASP A 23 -8.06 -7.31 7.80
C ASP A 23 -8.81 -7.34 9.15
N THR A 24 -10.14 -7.34 9.12
CA THR A 24 -10.97 -7.29 10.33
C THR A 24 -10.82 -8.53 11.22
N ARG A 25 -10.22 -9.61 10.70
CA ARG A 25 -9.96 -10.85 11.43
C ARG A 25 -8.55 -10.89 12.02
N GLY A 26 -7.76 -9.84 11.85
CA GLY A 26 -6.40 -9.76 12.36
C GLY A 26 -5.35 -10.39 11.44
N LYS A 27 -5.70 -10.80 10.22
CA LYS A 27 -4.72 -11.36 9.29
C LYS A 27 -3.98 -10.22 8.57
N GLU A 28 -2.65 -10.30 8.57
CA GLU A 28 -1.79 -9.40 7.78
C GLU A 28 -1.96 -9.69 6.29
N GLN A 29 -2.20 -8.63 5.54
CA GLN A 29 -2.31 -8.60 4.09
C GLN A 29 -1.27 -7.61 3.58
N HIS A 30 -0.81 -7.81 2.35
CA HIS A 30 0.19 -6.93 1.77
C HIS A 30 0.06 -6.77 0.26
N VAL A 31 0.48 -5.63 -0.25
CA VAL A 31 0.53 -5.30 -1.68
C VAL A 31 1.88 -4.69 -2.00
N SER A 32 2.64 -5.35 -2.86
CA SER A 32 3.91 -4.84 -3.38
C SER A 32 3.68 -3.95 -4.60
N ILE A 33 4.24 -2.74 -4.56
CA ILE A 33 4.22 -1.81 -5.69
C ILE A 33 5.65 -1.37 -6.06
N PRO A 34 5.92 -1.00 -7.32
CA PRO A 34 7.15 -0.32 -7.68
C PRO A 34 7.34 0.95 -6.85
N ALA A 35 8.56 1.17 -6.35
CA ALA A 35 8.88 2.36 -5.56
C ALA A 35 8.69 3.67 -6.34
N SER A 36 8.70 3.62 -7.68
CA SER A 36 8.42 4.75 -8.57
C SER A 36 7.00 5.29 -8.44
N TYR A 37 6.07 4.56 -7.83
CA TYR A 37 4.70 5.03 -7.57
C TYR A 37 4.55 5.69 -6.20
N VAL A 38 5.62 5.79 -5.41
CA VAL A 38 5.58 6.40 -4.08
C VAL A 38 6.22 7.79 -4.15
N ASP A 39 5.38 8.81 -4.16
CA ASP A 39 5.73 10.22 -4.11
C ASP A 39 5.11 10.91 -2.87
N ALA A 40 5.10 12.24 -2.83
CA ALA A 40 4.50 12.97 -1.71
C ALA A 40 2.98 12.77 -1.64
N ASP A 41 2.31 12.82 -2.79
CA ASP A 41 0.85 12.75 -2.93
C ASP A 41 0.34 11.35 -2.58
N PHE A 42 1.13 10.30 -2.82
CA PHE A 42 0.84 8.93 -2.41
C PHE A 42 0.46 8.79 -0.93
N PHE A 43 1.06 9.58 -0.04
CA PHE A 43 0.77 9.51 1.40
C PHE A 43 -0.52 10.24 1.79
N GLU A 44 -1.07 11.08 0.91
CA GLU A 44 -2.32 11.81 1.12
C GLU A 44 -3.49 11.08 0.44
N ASP A 45 -3.32 10.69 -0.83
CA ASP A 45 -4.37 10.07 -1.65
C ASP A 45 -4.44 8.55 -1.50
N GLY A 46 -3.31 7.92 -1.15
CA GLY A 46 -3.19 6.48 -1.01
C GLY A 46 -3.18 5.72 -2.34
N LYS A 47 -3.17 4.38 -2.23
CA LYS A 47 -3.22 3.47 -3.38
C LYS A 47 -4.51 2.66 -3.36
N MET A 48 -5.27 2.73 -4.45
CA MET A 48 -6.43 1.89 -4.65
C MET A 48 -6.02 0.43 -4.89
N PHE A 49 -6.73 -0.50 -4.25
CA PHE A 49 -6.62 -1.95 -4.47
C PHE A 49 -8.00 -2.61 -4.38
N ASP A 50 -8.13 -3.82 -4.92
CA ASP A 50 -9.40 -4.57 -4.89
C ASP A 50 -9.66 -5.19 -3.51
N GLY A 51 -10.61 -4.60 -2.79
CA GLY A 51 -11.03 -5.06 -1.46
C GLY A 51 -11.96 -6.28 -1.45
N SER A 52 -12.47 -6.74 -2.61
CA SER A 52 -13.38 -7.90 -2.68
C SER A 52 -12.68 -9.22 -2.32
N SER A 53 -11.36 -9.25 -2.50
CA SER A 53 -10.51 -10.39 -2.14
C SER A 53 -10.11 -10.39 -0.65
N ILE A 54 -10.51 -9.37 0.13
CA ILE A 54 -10.22 -9.28 1.56
C ILE A 54 -11.44 -9.73 2.37
N ALA A 55 -11.26 -10.83 3.11
CA ALA A 55 -12.33 -11.43 3.90
C ALA A 55 -12.92 -10.42 4.89
N GLY A 56 -14.21 -10.12 4.74
CA GLY A 56 -14.95 -9.23 5.62
C GLY A 56 -14.90 -7.75 5.25
N TRP A 57 -14.43 -7.38 4.05
CA TRP A 57 -14.41 -5.99 3.57
C TRP A 57 -15.54 -5.69 2.57
N LYS A 58 -15.43 -6.14 1.31
CA LYS A 58 -16.47 -5.93 0.27
C LYS A 58 -16.92 -7.25 -0.34
N GLY A 59 -18.22 -7.34 -0.67
CA GLY A 59 -18.76 -8.45 -1.47
C GLY A 59 -18.44 -8.29 -2.96
N ILE A 60 -18.43 -9.38 -3.72
CA ILE A 60 -18.07 -9.43 -5.15
C ILE A 60 -18.94 -8.49 -6.03
N ASN A 61 -20.12 -8.09 -5.55
CA ASN A 61 -21.09 -7.29 -6.31
C ASN A 61 -20.91 -5.77 -6.18
N GLU A 62 -19.87 -5.30 -5.48
CA GLU A 62 -19.57 -3.86 -5.27
C GLU A 62 -18.09 -3.52 -5.54
N SER A 63 -17.46 -4.26 -6.45
CA SER A 63 -16.08 -4.03 -6.95
C SER A 63 -16.02 -2.93 -8.00
#